data_AF-A0A1Y0RTT8-F1
#
_entry.id   AF-A0A1Y0RTT8-F1
#
_cell.length_a   1.000
_cell.length_b   1.000
_cell.length_c   1.000
_cell.angle_alpha   90.00
_cell.angle_beta   90.00
_cell.angle_gamma   90.00
#
_symmetry.space_group_name_H-M   'P 1'
#
loop_
_entity.id
_entity.type
_entity.pdbx_description
1 polymer ?
#
loop_
_entity_poly.entity_id
_entity_poly.type
_entity_poly.pdbx_seq_one_letter_code
_entity_poly.pdbx_strand_id
1 'polypeptide(L)'
;MSQILTLELSDEAYRALHQQAETAGVSISEWITTSLEQQYGLQKKQQTEAENVAARQRFRHHAGAIDLGYATGADNESIDADLMRAYGHQLEK
;
A
#
# COMPACT_ATOMS: atom_id res chain seq x y z
N MET A 1 -7.48 0.41 -15.72
CA MET A 1 -7.65 1.30 -16.89
C MET A 1 -6.33 1.37 -17.62
N SER A 2 -6.30 1.16 -18.93
CA SER A 2 -5.09 1.35 -19.75
C SER A 2 -5.18 2.66 -20.52
N GLN A 3 -4.14 3.49 -20.42
CA GLN A 3 -3.99 4.74 -21.17
C GLN A 3 -2.81 4.56 -22.14
N ILE A 4 -2.93 5.09 -23.36
CA ILE A 4 -1.83 5.11 -24.33
C ILE A 4 -1.25 6.52 -24.33
N LEU A 5 0.07 6.62 -24.14
CA LEU A 5 0.80 7.88 -24.14
C LEU A 5 1.85 7.85 -25.24
N THR A 6 1.94 8.92 -26.02
CA THR A 6 3.02 9.13 -27.00
C THR A 6 4.01 10.13 -26.42
N LEU A 7 5.29 9.78 -26.44
CA LEU A 7 6.38 10.60 -25.89
C LEU A 7 7.32 11.01 -27.02
N GLU A 8 7.68 12.29 -27.07
CA GLU A 8 8.82 12.75 -27.86
C GLU A 8 10.04 12.80 -26.96
N LEU A 9 11.09 12.07 -27.36
CA LEU A 9 12.34 11.92 -26.62
C LEU A 9 13.49 12.41 -27.49
N SER A 10 14.57 12.89 -26.87
CA SER A 10 15.81 13.11 -27.60
C SER A 10 16.40 11.77 -28.07
N ASP A 11 17.14 11.79 -29.17
CA ASP A 11 17.80 10.59 -29.71
C ASP A 11 18.71 9.91 -28.67
N GLU A 12 19.39 10.70 -27.85
CA GLU A 12 20.26 10.20 -26.78
C GLU A 12 19.45 9.43 -25.72
N ALA A 13 18.33 10.00 -25.26
CA ALA A 13 17.47 9.35 -24.29
C ALA A 13 16.84 8.07 -24.85
N TYR A 14 16.40 8.10 -26.12
CA TYR A 14 15.86 6.92 -26.78
C TYR A 14 16.89 5.79 -26.87
N ARG A 15 18.13 6.10 -27.27
CA ARG A 15 19.21 5.10 -27.36
C ARG A 15 19.55 4.49 -25.99
N ALA A 16 19.61 5.30 -24.94
CA ALA A 16 19.87 4.82 -23.59
C ALA A 16 18.77 3.84 -23.12
N LEU A 17 17.50 4.19 -23.33
CA LEU A 17 16.37 3.34 -22.98
C LEU A 17 16.35 2.04 -23.80
N HIS A 18 16.65 2.13 -25.10
CA HIS A 18 16.74 0.96 -25.98
C HIS A 18 17.84 0.00 -25.51
N GLN A 19 19.01 0.51 -25.13
CA GLN A 19 20.10 -0.32 -24.62
C GLN A 19 19.72 -1.05 -23.31
N GLN A 20 19.01 -0.37 -22.41
CA GLN A 20 18.54 -1.00 -21.17
C GLN A 20 17.51 -2.09 -21.43
N ALA A 21 16.58 -1.86 -22.36
CA ALA A 21 15.57 -2.84 -22.75
C ALA A 21 16.21 -4.11 -23.36
N GLU A 22 17.18 -3.94 -24.27
CA GLU A 22 17.96 -5.04 -24.85
C GLU A 22 18.72 -5.84 -23.78
N THR A 23 19.34 -5.14 -22.82
CA THR A 23 20.06 -5.79 -21.71
C THR A 23 19.12 -6.61 -20.84
N ALA A 24 17.89 -6.15 -20.65
CA ALA A 24 16.85 -6.83 -19.90
C ALA A 24 16.08 -7.89 -20.73
N GLY A 25 16.32 -7.98 -22.04
CA GLY A 25 15.64 -8.91 -22.95
C GLY A 25 14.15 -8.65 -23.12
N VAL A 26 13.69 -7.42 -22.87
CA VAL A 26 12.27 -7.02 -22.98
C VAL A 26 12.09 -5.89 -24.00
N SER A 27 10.84 -5.64 -24.41
CA SER A 27 10.55 -4.52 -25.30
C SER A 27 10.81 -3.17 -24.62
N ILE A 28 11.16 -2.14 -25.39
CA ILE A 28 11.38 -0.79 -24.86
C ILE A 28 10.13 -0.23 -24.16
N SER A 29 8.95 -0.50 -24.70
CA SER A 29 7.67 -0.11 -24.09
C SER A 29 7.44 -0.78 -22.74
N GLU A 30 7.72 -2.07 -22.64
CA GLU A 30 7.56 -2.83 -21.40
C GLU A 30 8.59 -2.40 -20.35
N TRP A 31 9.82 -2.15 -20.76
CA TRP A 31 10.86 -1.59 -19.91
C TRP A 31 10.46 -0.22 -19.35
N ILE A 32 9.99 0.70 -20.20
CA ILE A 32 9.55 2.03 -19.80
C ILE A 32 8.34 1.95 -18.87
N THR A 33 7.32 1.16 -19.21
CA THR A 33 6.12 1.00 -18.37
C THR A 33 6.50 0.43 -17.01
N THR A 34 7.30 -0.63 -16.96
CA THR A 34 7.74 -1.23 -15.70
C THR A 34 8.59 -0.26 -14.88
N SER A 35 9.49 0.49 -15.51
CA SER A 35 10.33 1.48 -14.82
C SER A 35 9.49 2.62 -14.23
N LEU A 36 8.51 3.13 -14.99
CA LEU A 36 7.59 4.17 -14.53
C LEU A 36 6.70 3.66 -13.39
N GLU A 37 6.19 2.43 -13.48
CA GLU A 37 5.43 1.80 -12.41
C GLU A 37 6.29 1.53 -11.16
N GLN A 38 7.55 1.17 -11.31
CA GLN A 38 8.45 1.00 -10.17
C GLN A 38 8.81 2.33 -9.49
N GLN A 39 9.00 3.39 -10.27
CA GLN A 39 9.41 4.71 -9.79
C GLN A 39 8.24 5.52 -9.22
N TYR A 40 7.08 5.46 -9.87
CA TYR A 40 5.90 6.28 -9.54
C TYR A 40 4.68 5.48 -9.13
N GLY A 41 4.63 4.19 -9.43
CA GLY A 41 3.66 3.33 -8.76
C GLY A 41 3.97 3.43 -7.29
N LEU A 42 2.96 3.86 -6.51
CA LEU A 42 2.91 3.69 -5.07
C LEU A 42 3.25 2.23 -4.84
N GLN A 43 4.52 1.93 -4.56
CA GLN A 43 4.92 0.57 -4.31
C GLN A 43 4.03 0.14 -3.16
N LYS A 44 3.07 -0.75 -3.43
CA LYS A 44 2.62 -1.66 -2.39
C LYS A 44 3.90 -2.36 -2.03
N LYS A 45 4.56 -1.84 -1.00
CA LYS A 45 5.79 -2.38 -0.44
C LYS A 45 5.57 -3.87 -0.43
N GLN A 46 6.28 -4.61 -1.30
CA GLN A 46 6.07 -6.04 -1.42
C GLN A 46 6.35 -6.58 -0.03
N GLN A 47 5.28 -6.88 0.71
CA GLN A 47 5.42 -7.40 2.05
C GLN A 47 6.11 -8.73 1.88
N THR A 48 7.25 -8.86 2.54
CA THR A 48 7.93 -10.14 2.63
C THR A 48 6.97 -11.18 3.20
N GLU A 49 7.17 -12.46 2.88
CA GLU A 49 6.35 -13.54 3.43
C GLU A 49 6.32 -13.48 4.98
N ALA A 50 7.43 -13.10 5.59
CA ALA A 50 7.52 -12.88 7.04
C ALA A 50 6.60 -11.75 7.53
N GLU A 51 6.55 -10.60 6.84
CA GLU A 51 5.64 -9.49 7.17
C GLU A 51 4.17 -9.90 6.97
N ASN A 52 3.87 -10.69 5.94
CA ASN A 52 2.52 -11.20 5.68
C ASN A 52 2.05 -12.14 6.79
N VAL A 53 2.89 -13.12 7.16
CA VAL A 53 2.61 -14.05 8.27
C VAL A 53 2.42 -13.29 9.58
N ALA A 54 3.28 -12.31 9.88
CA ALA A 54 3.16 -11.49 11.08
C ALA A 54 1.85 -10.67 11.08
N ALA A 55 1.47 -10.07 9.95
CA ALA A 55 0.20 -9.36 9.82
C ALA A 55 -1.00 -10.29 10.01
N ARG A 56 -0.95 -11.50 9.43
CA ARG A 56 -1.98 -12.53 9.57
C ARG A 56 -2.13 -13.00 11.02
N GLN A 57 -1.01 -13.13 11.75
CA GLN A 57 -1.03 -13.48 13.17
C GLN A 57 -1.65 -12.37 14.02
N ARG A 58 -1.25 -11.10 13.83
CA ARG A 58 -1.86 -9.95 14.53
C ARG A 58 -3.37 -9.87 14.27
N PHE A 59 -3.78 -10.03 13.01
CA PHE A 59 -5.20 -10.02 12.65
C PHE A 59 -5.97 -11.14 13.35
N ARG A 60 -5.46 -12.38 13.30
CA ARG A 60 -6.12 -13.52 13.95
C ARG A 60 -6.16 -13.41 15.47
N HIS A 61 -5.18 -12.75 16.09
CA HIS A 61 -5.18 -12.53 17.53
C HIS A 61 -6.40 -11.71 17.99
N HIS A 62 -6.87 -10.77 17.15
CA HIS A 62 -8.05 -9.95 17.43
C HIS A 62 -9.31 -10.44 16.70
N ALA A 63 -9.22 -11.54 15.93
CA ALA A 63 -10.37 -12.10 15.24
C ALA A 63 -11.18 -12.98 16.21
N GLY A 64 -12.42 -12.60 16.44
CA GLY A 64 -13.36 -13.31 17.30
C GLY A 64 -14.72 -12.59 17.31
N ALA A 65 -15.69 -13.18 18.00
CA ALA A 65 -16.96 -12.52 18.27
C ALA A 65 -16.97 -12.09 19.74
N ILE A 66 -17.20 -10.80 19.97
CA ILE A 66 -17.36 -10.23 21.30
C ILE A 66 -18.75 -9.60 21.32
N ASP A 67 -19.56 -9.98 22.31
CA ASP A 67 -20.83 -9.31 22.57
C ASP A 67 -20.56 -8.15 23.54
N LEU A 68 -20.81 -6.93 23.06
CA LEU A 68 -20.67 -5.71 23.85
C LEU A 68 -21.99 -5.28 24.51
N GLY A 69 -23.11 -5.96 24.20
CA GLY A 69 -24.45 -5.60 24.69
C GLY A 69 -25.08 -4.39 23.99
N TYR A 70 -24.40 -3.83 22.98
CA TYR A 70 -24.89 -2.75 22.13
C TYR A 70 -24.27 -2.85 20.72
N ALA A 71 -24.86 -2.15 19.75
CA ALA A 71 -24.39 -2.16 18.38
C ALA A 71 -23.04 -1.42 18.25
N THR A 72 -22.05 -2.09 17.67
CA THR A 72 -20.76 -1.48 17.32
C THR A 72 -20.84 -0.82 15.95
N GLY A 73 -20.45 0.44 15.87
CA GLY A 73 -20.34 1.21 14.63
C GLY A 73 -18.91 1.68 14.38
N ALA A 74 -18.71 2.34 13.23
CA ALA A 74 -17.48 3.08 12.92
C ALA A 74 -17.67 4.60 13.15
N ASP A 75 -18.63 4.97 14.00
CA ASP A 75 -18.91 6.35 14.34
C ASP A 75 -17.91 6.87 15.37
N ASN A 76 -17.16 7.90 15.00
CA ASN A 76 -16.05 8.40 15.81
C ASN A 76 -16.52 8.98 17.15
N GLU A 77 -17.70 9.59 17.23
CA GLU A 77 -18.21 10.15 18.48
C GLU A 77 -18.46 9.06 19.53
N SER A 78 -19.03 7.93 19.12
CA SER A 78 -19.24 6.77 19.99
C SER A 78 -17.91 6.14 20.45
N ILE A 79 -16.91 6.08 19.56
CA ILE A 79 -15.57 5.56 19.88
C ILE A 79 -14.88 6.48 20.89
N ASP A 80 -14.92 7.79 20.69
CA ASP A 80 -14.29 8.77 21.59
C ASP A 80 -14.93 8.74 22.98
N ALA A 81 -16.25 8.57 23.07
CA ALA A 81 -16.95 8.43 24.34
C ALA A 81 -16.54 7.15 25.09
N ASP A 82 -16.42 6.02 24.39
CA ASP A 82 -15.95 4.74 24.96
C ASP A 82 -14.49 4.84 25.42
N LEU A 83 -13.61 5.49 24.63
CA LEU A 83 -12.22 5.75 24.99
C LEU A 83 -12.11 6.66 26.22
N MET A 84 -12.90 7.73 26.29
CA MET A 84 -12.93 8.64 27.44
C MET A 84 -13.43 7.93 28.71
N ARG A 85 -14.43 7.06 28.60
CA ARG A 85 -14.91 6.25 29.74
C ARG A 85 -13.84 5.28 30.23
N ALA A 86 -13.15 4.60 29.31
CA ALA A 86 -12.17 3.58 29.66
C ALA A 86 -10.85 4.17 30.20
N TYR A 87 -10.41 5.31 29.66
CA TYR A 87 -9.07 5.85 29.88
C TYR A 87 -9.03 7.29 30.41
N GLY A 88 -10.15 8.01 30.49
CA GLY A 88 -10.19 9.41 30.92
C GLY A 88 -9.67 9.63 32.35
N HIS A 89 -9.78 8.62 33.22
CA HIS A 89 -9.28 8.66 34.60
C HIS A 89 -7.75 8.53 34.72
N GLN A 90 -7.03 8.19 33.64
CA GLN A 90 -5.57 8.04 33.66
C GLN A 90 -4.82 9.37 33.52
N LEU A 91 -5.51 10.47 33.22
CA LEU A 91 -4.92 11.81 33.02
C LEU A 91 -4.88 12.66 34.30
N GLU A 92 -5.38 12.17 35.45
CA GLU A 92 -5.42 12.91 36.73
C GLU A 92 -4.28 12.55 37.71
N LYS A 93 -3.06 12.25 37.23
CA LYS A 93 -1.89 12.04 38.10
C LYS A 93 -0.75 13.00 37.82
#